data_AF-G0QYM7-F1
#
_entry.id   AF-G0QYM7-F1
#
_cell.length_a   1.000
_cell.length_b   1.000
_cell.length_c   1.000
_cell.angle_alpha   90.00
_cell.angle_beta   90.00
_cell.angle_gamma   90.00
#
_symmetry.space_group_name_H-M   'P 1'
#
loop_
_entity.id
_entity.type
_entity.pdbx_description
1 polymer ?
#
loop_
_entity_poly.entity_id
_entity_poly.type
_entity_poly.pdbx_seq_one_letter_code
_entity_poly.pdbx_strand_id
1 'polypeptide(L)'
;MNNLLKILALTCLIVLITCQKYSGEDYQKQTRQEKLSQLLEEILKDSTPGNFPSTLSLAGIFTESMKVTMNLQSDQFPEGRKKFIHSVGNVAHAQFQAEPDTPYTGFFKGADSLLIRLSCAKKPNPTKEPLNNFIPGIALKYLVDGQPSANLVAMNSVNGIPSWNFFAEEISNHIGLASGLSLKLLSQKFASATKQIQTVGLKAFASHDQNGKAVDNVKYPWKLIFRAPDNIKEMFSDTFKNYYTDQLKTIPAETVLYEVFAVENPEDGCQKKIGKIFLKSKLNTSKFGDQQLFFQHQDMENDLKERPQWRDYTPSWSFWNIFNTPDKQTKKIEGKCPFKQMFQY
;
A
#
# COMPACT_ATOMS: atom_id res chain seq x y z
N MET A 1 14.08 59.31 -42.94
CA MET A 1 14.88 58.09 -43.13
C MET A 1 14.56 57.10 -42.02
N ASN A 2 13.76 56.09 -42.39
CA ASN A 2 13.62 54.73 -41.84
C ASN A 2 13.59 54.59 -40.31
N ASN A 3 12.42 54.58 -39.66
CA ASN A 3 11.50 53.44 -39.55
C ASN A 3 12.22 52.08 -39.41
N LEU A 4 12.63 51.74 -38.18
CA LEU A 4 12.78 50.35 -37.78
C LEU A 4 11.79 50.05 -36.65
N LEU A 5 10.70 49.39 -37.01
CA LEU A 5 9.72 48.77 -36.13
C LEU A 5 10.43 47.86 -35.11
N LYS A 6 10.32 48.18 -33.82
CA LYS A 6 10.53 47.21 -32.74
C LYS A 6 9.28 46.34 -32.63
N ILE A 7 9.28 45.18 -33.28
CA ILE A 7 8.30 44.12 -32.98
C ILE A 7 8.88 43.32 -31.82
N LEU A 8 8.48 43.65 -30.59
CA LEU A 8 8.60 42.72 -29.46
C LEU A 8 7.45 41.73 -29.57
N ALA A 9 7.70 40.57 -30.15
CA ALA A 9 6.80 39.43 -30.05
C ALA A 9 6.91 38.87 -28.63
N LEU A 10 6.00 39.28 -27.75
CA LEU A 10 5.81 38.67 -26.44
C LEU A 10 5.18 37.28 -26.66
N THR A 11 6.02 36.27 -26.90
CA THR A 11 5.59 34.88 -26.81
C THR A 11 5.37 34.57 -25.35
N CYS A 12 4.12 34.74 -24.90
CA CYS A 12 3.67 34.22 -23.63
C CYS A 12 3.69 32.69 -23.76
N LEU A 13 4.81 32.08 -23.37
CA LEU A 13 4.91 30.64 -23.23
C LEU A 13 3.97 30.28 -22.08
N ILE A 14 2.73 29.93 -22.41
CA ILE A 14 1.82 29.27 -21.48
C ILE A 14 2.49 27.93 -21.21
N VAL A 15 3.28 27.87 -20.15
CA VAL A 15 3.59 26.60 -19.51
C VAL A 15 2.25 26.09 -19.03
N LEU A 16 1.63 25.20 -19.81
CA LEU A 16 0.60 24.32 -19.32
C LEU A 16 1.26 23.52 -18.21
N ILE A 17 1.21 24.05 -16.98
CA ILE A 17 1.38 23.22 -15.79
C ILE A 17 0.26 22.21 -15.95
N THR A 18 0.60 20.98 -16.31
CA THR A 18 -0.33 19.87 -16.28
C THR A 18 -0.71 19.70 -14.82
N CYS A 19 -1.81 20.36 -14.44
CA CYS A 19 -2.38 20.17 -13.11
C CYS A 19 -2.64 18.68 -12.98
N GLN A 20 -2.06 18.08 -11.94
CA GLN A 20 -2.29 16.68 -11.65
C GLN A 20 -3.77 16.46 -11.43
N LYS A 21 -4.39 15.71 -12.34
CA LYS A 21 -5.84 15.56 -12.44
C LYS A 21 -6.45 15.03 -11.14
N TYR A 22 -5.71 14.19 -10.40
CA TYR A 22 -6.21 13.48 -9.22
C TYR A 22 -5.56 13.93 -7.91
N SER A 23 -5.24 15.22 -7.77
CA SER A 23 -4.62 15.77 -6.55
C SER A 23 -5.18 17.11 -6.06
N GLY A 24 -5.68 17.97 -6.97
CA GLY A 24 -6.16 19.32 -6.64
C GLY A 24 -7.43 19.39 -5.80
N GLU A 25 -7.73 20.55 -5.23
CA GLU A 25 -8.90 20.75 -4.36
C GLU A 25 -10.22 20.36 -5.04
N ASP A 26 -10.40 20.70 -6.31
CA ASP A 26 -11.61 20.38 -7.06
C ASP A 26 -11.81 18.86 -7.18
N TYR A 27 -10.71 18.11 -7.29
CA TYR A 27 -10.76 16.65 -7.25
C TYR A 27 -11.10 16.15 -5.85
N GLN A 28 -10.46 16.70 -4.80
CA GLN A 28 -10.71 16.24 -3.43
C GLN A 28 -12.14 16.50 -2.95
N LYS A 29 -12.78 17.59 -3.41
CA LYS A 29 -14.17 17.96 -3.07
C LYS A 29 -15.22 17.02 -3.67
N GLN A 30 -14.85 16.17 -4.63
CA GLN A 30 -15.78 15.24 -5.28
C GLN A 30 -16.24 14.13 -4.33
N THR A 31 -17.37 13.52 -4.67
CA THR A 31 -17.83 12.29 -4.04
C THR A 31 -16.85 11.15 -4.32
N ARG A 32 -16.81 10.15 -3.43
CA ARG A 32 -16.01 8.94 -3.61
C ARG A 32 -16.36 8.20 -4.90
N GLN A 33 -17.61 8.25 -5.34
CA GLN A 33 -18.07 7.56 -6.55
C GLN A 33 -17.61 8.27 -7.83
N GLU A 34 -17.60 9.61 -7.84
CA GLU A 34 -17.00 10.38 -8.94
C GLU A 34 -15.49 10.12 -9.04
N LYS A 35 -14.79 10.13 -7.90
CA LYS A 35 -13.36 9.78 -7.84
C LYS A 35 -13.10 8.36 -8.31
N LEU A 36 -13.93 7.40 -7.88
CA LEU A 36 -13.81 6.00 -8.26
C LEU A 36 -13.98 5.84 -9.77
N SER A 37 -15.03 6.45 -10.32
CA SER A 37 -15.34 6.37 -11.76
C SER A 37 -14.19 6.93 -12.60
N GLN A 38 -13.66 8.11 -12.24
CA GLN A 38 -12.54 8.73 -12.94
C GLN A 38 -11.24 7.92 -12.85
N LEU A 39 -10.92 7.39 -11.66
CA LEU A 39 -9.74 6.55 -11.49
C LEU A 39 -9.88 5.24 -12.27
N LEU A 40 -11.04 4.58 -12.23
CA LEU A 40 -11.28 3.35 -12.97
C LEU A 40 -11.22 3.58 -14.48
N GLU A 41 -11.76 4.67 -14.99
CA GLU A 41 -11.64 5.06 -16.40
C GLU A 41 -10.15 5.13 -16.81
N GLU A 42 -9.32 5.85 -16.04
CA GLU A 42 -7.90 6.00 -16.35
C GLU A 42 -7.12 4.68 -16.17
N ILE A 43 -7.47 3.87 -15.17
CA ILE A 43 -6.87 2.56 -14.92
C ILE A 43 -7.12 1.64 -16.14
N LEU A 44 -8.33 1.63 -16.68
CA LEU A 44 -8.75 0.72 -17.75
C LEU A 44 -8.38 1.20 -19.15
N LYS A 45 -8.01 2.48 -19.30
CA LYS A 45 -7.68 3.11 -20.59
C LYS A 45 -6.51 2.47 -21.33
N ASP A 46 -5.46 2.07 -20.61
CA ASP A 46 -4.28 1.42 -21.18
C ASP A 46 -3.87 0.24 -20.29
N SER A 47 -4.19 -0.97 -20.75
CA SER A 47 -3.92 -2.22 -20.04
C SER A 47 -2.47 -2.70 -20.18
N THR A 48 -1.61 -1.97 -20.90
CA THR A 48 -0.18 -2.28 -21.04
C THR A 48 0.48 -2.23 -19.66
N PRO A 49 1.15 -3.29 -19.20
CA PRO A 49 1.91 -3.25 -17.96
C PRO A 49 3.01 -2.19 -18.01
N GLY A 50 3.33 -1.61 -16.86
CA GLY A 50 4.54 -0.82 -16.69
C GLY A 50 5.80 -1.65 -16.83
N ASN A 51 6.94 -1.02 -16.59
CA ASN A 51 8.23 -1.68 -16.60
C ASN A 51 8.84 -1.69 -15.20
N PHE A 52 9.54 -2.78 -14.87
CA PHE A 52 10.45 -2.77 -13.75
C PHE A 52 11.66 -1.88 -14.08
N PRO A 53 12.07 -0.96 -13.21
CA PRO A 53 13.30 -0.19 -13.41
C PRO A 53 14.51 -1.11 -13.54
N SER A 54 15.48 -0.71 -14.35
CA SER A 54 16.80 -1.35 -14.37
C SER A 54 17.50 -1.16 -13.02
N THR A 55 18.52 -1.98 -12.73
CA THR A 55 19.34 -1.84 -11.51
C THR A 55 19.93 -0.43 -11.38
N LEU A 56 20.38 0.17 -12.48
CA LEU A 56 20.89 1.54 -12.49
C LEU A 56 19.78 2.56 -12.17
N SER A 57 18.60 2.38 -12.76
CA SER A 57 17.45 3.25 -12.47
C SER A 57 16.98 3.13 -11.01
N LEU A 58 17.08 1.95 -10.39
CA LEU A 58 16.74 1.76 -8.97
C LEU A 58 17.57 2.66 -8.03
N ALA A 59 18.81 2.99 -8.39
CA ALA A 59 19.63 3.91 -7.59
C ALA A 59 19.00 5.31 -7.45
N GLY A 60 18.12 5.71 -8.39
CA GLY A 60 17.35 6.94 -8.31
C GLY A 60 16.45 7.04 -7.08
N ILE A 61 16.09 5.92 -6.43
CA ILE A 61 15.35 5.96 -5.17
C ILE A 61 16.10 6.75 -4.09
N PHE A 62 17.44 6.75 -4.12
CA PHE A 62 18.27 7.46 -3.15
C PHE A 62 18.29 8.98 -3.38
N THR A 63 17.96 9.46 -4.59
CA THR A 63 17.85 10.89 -4.89
C THR A 63 16.47 11.46 -4.56
N GLU A 64 15.45 10.61 -4.41
CA GLU A 64 14.08 11.03 -4.13
C GLU A 64 13.82 11.35 -2.66
N SER A 65 12.95 12.32 -2.38
CA SER A 65 12.43 12.52 -1.02
C SER A 65 11.45 11.40 -0.65
N MET A 66 11.63 10.74 0.50
CA MET A 66 10.69 9.74 0.99
C MET A 66 9.48 10.38 1.69
N LYS A 67 9.59 11.62 2.18
CA LYS A 67 8.49 12.35 2.84
C LYS A 67 7.26 12.50 1.95
N VAL A 68 7.46 12.58 0.62
CA VAL A 68 6.37 12.62 -0.37
C VAL A 68 5.44 11.42 -0.22
N THR A 69 5.97 10.22 0.04
CA THR A 69 5.15 9.00 0.15
C THR A 69 4.23 8.99 1.37
N MET A 70 4.56 9.78 2.40
CA MET A 70 3.82 9.89 3.66
C MET A 70 2.92 11.12 3.69
N ASN A 71 3.34 12.24 3.08
CA ASN A 71 2.72 13.54 3.30
C ASN A 71 1.86 14.02 2.13
N LEU A 72 2.06 13.48 0.92
CA LEU A 72 1.29 13.91 -0.23
C LEU A 72 -0.14 13.37 -0.15
N GLN A 73 -1.11 14.28 -0.11
CA GLN A 73 -2.52 13.96 -0.25
C GLN A 73 -2.89 14.02 -1.74
N SER A 74 -2.87 12.86 -2.39
CA SER A 74 -3.13 12.74 -3.82
C SER A 74 -3.51 11.29 -4.15
N ASP A 75 -4.26 11.10 -5.23
CA ASP A 75 -4.47 9.78 -5.84
C ASP A 75 -3.55 9.54 -7.05
N GLN A 76 -2.76 10.55 -7.42
CA GLN A 76 -1.75 10.51 -8.48
C GLN A 76 -0.33 10.83 -7.97
N PHE A 77 0.65 10.12 -8.52
CA PHE A 77 2.08 10.27 -8.22
C PHE A 77 2.56 11.64 -8.73
N PRO A 78 3.41 12.38 -8.00
CA PRO A 78 3.94 13.68 -8.44
C PRO A 78 4.50 13.66 -9.85
N GLU A 79 4.27 14.74 -10.60
CA GLU A 79 4.77 14.87 -11.95
C GLU A 79 6.31 14.84 -11.93
N GLY A 80 6.90 14.15 -12.91
CA GLY A 80 8.34 13.93 -12.99
C GLY A 80 8.91 12.89 -12.01
N ARG A 81 8.17 12.51 -10.96
CA ARG A 81 8.63 11.48 -10.01
C ARG A 81 8.38 10.07 -10.56
N LYS A 82 9.40 9.21 -10.49
CA LYS A 82 9.32 7.83 -10.96
C LYS A 82 8.99 6.86 -9.82
N LYS A 83 8.20 5.82 -10.14
CA LYS A 83 7.95 4.70 -9.22
C LYS A 83 9.09 3.68 -9.37
N PHE A 84 9.94 3.58 -8.33
CA PHE A 84 11.13 2.72 -8.37
C PHE A 84 10.88 1.29 -7.86
N ILE A 85 9.92 1.10 -6.98
CA ILE A 85 9.53 -0.20 -6.42
C ILE A 85 8.03 -0.38 -6.60
N HIS A 86 7.57 -1.64 -6.66
CA HIS A 86 6.16 -1.95 -6.91
C HIS A 86 5.65 -1.31 -8.22
N SER A 87 6.50 -1.24 -9.25
CA SER A 87 6.22 -0.52 -10.50
C SER A 87 5.41 -1.29 -11.54
N VAL A 88 5.11 -2.56 -11.27
CA VAL A 88 4.27 -3.42 -12.11
C VAL A 88 3.26 -4.12 -11.21
N GLY A 89 2.01 -4.27 -11.66
CA GLY A 89 0.97 -4.92 -10.90
C GLY A 89 -0.39 -4.94 -11.59
N ASN A 90 -1.41 -5.35 -10.82
CA ASN A 90 -2.81 -5.35 -11.24
C ASN A 90 -3.65 -4.50 -10.29
N VAL A 91 -4.67 -3.84 -10.82
CA VAL A 91 -5.62 -3.01 -10.07
C VAL A 91 -7.04 -3.53 -10.28
N ALA A 92 -7.86 -3.49 -9.24
CA ALA A 92 -9.29 -3.80 -9.30
C ALA A 92 -10.11 -2.82 -8.44
N HIS A 93 -11.38 -2.68 -8.79
CA HIS A 93 -12.40 -2.17 -7.88
C HIS A 93 -12.73 -3.28 -6.88
N ALA A 94 -12.78 -2.92 -5.62
CA ALA A 94 -13.17 -3.77 -4.52
C ALA A 94 -14.06 -3.01 -3.54
N GLN A 95 -14.53 -3.73 -2.54
CA GLN A 95 -15.20 -3.19 -1.37
C GLN A 95 -14.68 -3.91 -0.12
N PHE A 96 -14.67 -3.21 1.01
CA PHE A 96 -14.50 -3.83 2.31
C PHE A 96 -15.88 -4.16 2.89
N GLN A 97 -16.16 -5.45 3.04
CA GLN A 97 -17.36 -5.93 3.70
C GLN A 97 -17.02 -6.23 5.15
N ALA A 98 -17.51 -5.40 6.06
CA ALA A 98 -17.26 -5.54 7.49
C ALA A 98 -18.03 -6.73 8.09
N GLU A 99 -17.44 -7.36 9.10
CA GLU A 99 -18.20 -8.20 10.02
C GLU A 99 -19.15 -7.32 10.86
N PRO A 100 -20.39 -7.76 11.14
CA PRO A 100 -21.38 -6.94 11.84
C PRO A 100 -20.93 -6.44 13.23
N ASP A 101 -20.07 -7.20 13.91
CA ASP A 101 -19.64 -6.99 15.29
C ASP A 101 -18.23 -6.38 15.41
N THR A 102 -17.69 -5.82 14.32
CA THR A 102 -16.42 -5.10 14.36
C THR A 102 -16.48 -3.91 15.33
N PRO A 103 -15.57 -3.81 16.32
CA PRO A 103 -15.59 -2.71 17.30
C PRO A 103 -15.02 -1.40 16.74
N TYR A 104 -14.43 -1.45 15.55
CA TYR A 104 -13.69 -0.35 14.93
C TYR A 104 -14.60 0.62 14.17
N THR A 105 -14.10 1.83 13.96
CA THR A 105 -14.84 2.95 13.35
C THR A 105 -14.41 3.23 11.92
N GLY A 106 -15.08 4.18 11.26
CA GLY A 106 -14.73 4.62 9.91
C GLY A 106 -14.89 3.52 8.86
N PHE A 107 -13.90 3.33 8.01
CA PHE A 107 -13.94 2.31 6.94
C PHE A 107 -14.06 0.88 7.45
N PHE A 108 -13.71 0.63 8.73
CA PHE A 108 -13.91 -0.67 9.34
C PHE A 108 -15.39 -1.04 9.52
N LYS A 109 -16.33 -0.10 9.32
CA LYS A 109 -17.78 -0.37 9.26
C LYS A 109 -18.29 -0.75 7.87
N GLY A 110 -17.42 -0.74 6.86
CA GLY A 110 -17.74 -1.05 5.47
C GLY A 110 -17.36 0.10 4.54
N ALA A 111 -16.93 -0.26 3.33
CA ALA A 111 -16.54 0.71 2.31
C ALA A 111 -16.81 0.17 0.90
N ASP A 112 -17.54 0.90 0.06
CA ASP A 112 -17.93 0.46 -1.28
C ASP A 112 -17.03 0.99 -2.41
N SER A 113 -16.28 2.07 -2.16
CA SER A 113 -15.35 2.69 -3.11
C SER A 113 -13.89 2.43 -2.75
N LEU A 114 -13.47 1.17 -2.85
CA LEU A 114 -12.10 0.73 -2.59
C LEU A 114 -11.40 0.37 -3.91
N LEU A 115 -10.20 0.88 -4.13
CA LEU A 115 -9.27 0.32 -5.11
C LEU A 115 -8.25 -0.56 -4.41
N ILE A 116 -8.04 -1.76 -4.93
CA ILE A 116 -6.96 -2.65 -4.51
C ILE A 116 -5.95 -2.81 -5.64
N ARG A 117 -4.67 -2.74 -5.29
CA ARG A 117 -3.55 -3.00 -6.21
C ARG A 117 -2.65 -4.11 -5.67
N LEU A 118 -2.40 -5.13 -6.49
CA LEU A 118 -1.47 -6.23 -6.20
C LEU A 118 -0.21 -6.05 -7.05
N SER A 119 0.97 -6.12 -6.45
CA SER A 119 2.24 -5.84 -7.14
C SER A 119 3.41 -6.60 -6.53
N CYS A 120 4.53 -6.64 -7.25
CA CYS A 120 5.79 -7.14 -6.72
C CYS A 120 6.82 -6.00 -6.55
N ALA A 121 7.56 -5.98 -5.44
CA ALA A 121 8.48 -4.89 -5.10
C ALA A 121 9.56 -4.64 -6.17
N LYS A 122 10.07 -5.72 -6.78
CA LYS A 122 11.06 -5.73 -7.87
C LYS A 122 10.71 -6.79 -8.92
N LYS A 123 11.41 -6.81 -10.05
CA LYS A 123 11.23 -7.84 -11.09
C LYS A 123 11.56 -9.23 -10.53
N PRO A 124 10.59 -10.17 -10.48
CA PRO A 124 10.90 -11.54 -10.14
C PRO A 124 11.73 -12.20 -11.23
N ASN A 125 12.74 -12.99 -10.86
CA ASN A 125 13.51 -13.80 -11.78
C ASN A 125 13.03 -15.27 -11.71
N PRO A 126 12.38 -15.81 -12.75
CA PRO A 126 11.86 -17.17 -12.73
C PRO A 126 12.94 -18.26 -12.65
N THR A 127 14.22 -17.92 -12.87
CA THR A 127 15.33 -18.88 -12.80
C THR A 127 15.96 -19.00 -11.41
N LYS A 128 15.38 -18.37 -10.39
CA LYS A 128 15.87 -18.37 -9.01
C LYS A 128 14.75 -18.79 -8.05
N GLU A 129 15.14 -19.26 -6.87
CA GLU A 129 14.20 -19.51 -5.77
C GLU A 129 13.33 -18.27 -5.45
N PRO A 130 12.09 -18.45 -4.98
CA PRO A 130 11.18 -17.33 -4.71
C PRO A 130 11.61 -16.49 -3.50
N LEU A 131 12.24 -17.10 -2.48
CA LEU A 131 12.75 -16.36 -1.34
C LEU A 131 13.87 -15.38 -1.78
N ASN A 132 13.85 -14.14 -1.28
CA ASN A 132 14.70 -13.03 -1.72
C ASN A 132 14.50 -12.58 -3.19
N ASN A 133 13.43 -13.04 -3.84
CA ASN A 133 13.19 -12.81 -5.27
C ASN A 133 11.76 -12.32 -5.55
N PHE A 134 10.75 -13.10 -5.15
CA PHE A 134 9.33 -12.79 -5.29
C PHE A 134 8.83 -12.11 -4.02
N ILE A 135 8.48 -10.83 -4.14
CA ILE A 135 8.16 -9.93 -3.02
C ILE A 135 6.78 -9.31 -3.27
N PRO A 136 5.70 -10.11 -3.11
CA PRO A 136 4.33 -9.63 -3.34
C PRO A 136 3.89 -8.67 -2.23
N GLY A 137 3.05 -7.71 -2.61
CA GLY A 137 2.40 -6.80 -1.69
C GLY A 137 1.12 -6.20 -2.27
N ILE A 138 0.28 -5.68 -1.39
CA ILE A 138 -0.96 -5.00 -1.74
C ILE A 138 -0.92 -3.53 -1.35
N ALA A 139 -1.73 -2.74 -2.05
CA ALA A 139 -2.12 -1.41 -1.63
C ALA A 139 -3.64 -1.28 -1.72
N LEU A 140 -4.23 -0.61 -0.74
CA LEU A 140 -5.65 -0.31 -0.64
C LEU A 140 -5.83 1.21 -0.66
N LYS A 141 -6.80 1.70 -1.43
CA LYS A 141 -7.20 3.10 -1.48
C LYS A 141 -8.71 3.20 -1.27
N TYR A 142 -9.09 3.71 -0.11
CA TYR A 142 -10.46 4.01 0.27
C TYR A 142 -10.75 5.44 -0.17
N LEU A 143 -11.63 5.58 -1.15
CA LEU A 143 -12.07 6.88 -1.64
C LEU A 143 -13.13 7.43 -0.70
N VAL A 144 -13.07 8.74 -0.43
CA VAL A 144 -13.90 9.38 0.59
C VAL A 144 -14.55 10.63 0.04
N ASP A 145 -15.81 10.89 0.38
CA ASP A 145 -16.48 12.10 -0.10
C ASP A 145 -15.79 13.37 0.45
N GLY A 146 -15.56 14.35 -0.43
CA GLY A 146 -15.16 15.70 -0.04
C GLY A 146 -13.76 15.85 0.56
N GLN A 147 -12.95 14.78 0.62
CA GLN A 147 -11.64 14.80 1.26
C GLN A 147 -10.65 13.79 0.64
N PRO A 148 -9.34 13.90 0.95
CA PRO A 148 -8.33 12.95 0.51
C PRO A 148 -8.63 11.48 0.84
N SER A 149 -8.21 10.61 -0.07
CA SER A 149 -8.36 9.15 0.05
C SER A 149 -7.50 8.58 1.18
N ALA A 150 -8.04 7.62 1.93
CA ALA A 150 -7.30 6.87 2.96
C ALA A 150 -6.61 5.65 2.33
N ASN A 151 -5.31 5.49 2.56
CA ASN A 151 -4.48 4.52 1.85
C ASN A 151 -3.73 3.59 2.81
N LEU A 152 -3.63 2.31 2.46
CA LEU A 152 -2.84 1.32 3.19
C LEU A 152 -1.93 0.61 2.21
N VAL A 153 -0.72 0.28 2.67
CA VAL A 153 0.12 -0.71 1.99
C VAL A 153 0.41 -1.84 2.96
N ALA A 154 0.50 -3.05 2.42
CA ALA A 154 0.76 -4.25 3.19
C ALA A 154 1.55 -5.26 2.36
N MET A 155 2.39 -6.03 3.03
CA MET A 155 3.11 -7.16 2.43
C MET A 155 3.43 -8.18 3.52
N ASN A 156 3.96 -9.34 3.13
CA ASN A 156 4.46 -10.31 4.11
C ASN A 156 5.84 -9.88 4.64
N SER A 157 6.77 -9.62 3.70
CA SER A 157 8.17 -9.40 4.01
C SER A 157 8.86 -8.67 2.86
N VAL A 158 9.79 -7.77 3.19
CA VAL A 158 10.72 -7.17 2.20
C VAL A 158 11.78 -8.16 1.70
N ASN A 159 11.93 -9.31 2.38
CA ASN A 159 12.82 -10.40 1.97
C ASN A 159 12.13 -11.38 1.00
N GLY A 160 10.87 -11.14 0.62
CA GLY A 160 10.10 -12.05 -0.22
C GLY A 160 9.52 -13.24 0.53
N ILE A 161 8.87 -14.14 -0.21
CA ILE A 161 8.17 -15.31 0.32
C ILE A 161 8.73 -16.60 -0.29
N PRO A 162 8.66 -17.75 0.42
CA PRO A 162 9.20 -19.02 -0.07
C PRO A 162 8.26 -19.76 -1.04
N SER A 163 7.45 -19.03 -1.82
CA SER A 163 6.50 -19.60 -2.79
C SER A 163 6.30 -18.66 -3.99
N TRP A 164 6.01 -19.21 -5.17
CA TRP A 164 5.57 -18.44 -6.34
C TRP A 164 4.07 -18.12 -6.36
N ASN A 165 3.31 -18.64 -5.40
CA ASN A 165 1.91 -18.30 -5.19
C ASN A 165 1.81 -16.95 -4.48
N PHE A 166 1.19 -15.96 -5.15
CA PHE A 166 1.01 -14.60 -4.62
C PHE A 166 0.25 -14.59 -3.28
N PHE A 167 -0.59 -15.60 -3.04
CA PHE A 167 -1.49 -15.70 -1.90
C PHE A 167 -1.04 -16.75 -0.85
N ALA A 168 0.14 -17.37 -1.02
CA ALA A 168 0.65 -18.39 -0.09
C ALA A 168 0.72 -17.87 1.35
N GLU A 169 1.22 -16.64 1.50
CA GLU A 169 1.50 -16.04 2.80
C GLU A 169 0.47 -14.97 3.18
N GLU A 170 0.26 -14.84 4.48
CA GLU A 170 -0.46 -13.70 5.03
C GLU A 170 0.34 -12.41 4.83
N ILE A 171 -0.36 -11.32 4.51
CA ILE A 171 0.23 -9.99 4.35
C ILE A 171 -0.33 -9.05 5.40
N SER A 172 0.49 -8.09 5.82
CA SER A 172 0.18 -7.21 6.96
C SER A 172 0.72 -5.81 6.72
N ASN A 173 0.08 -4.82 7.32
CA ASN A 173 0.59 -3.44 7.34
C ASN A 173 1.83 -3.29 8.23
N HIS A 174 2.12 -4.31 9.06
CA HIS A 174 3.33 -4.45 9.86
C HIS A 174 4.16 -5.64 9.36
N ILE A 175 5.44 -5.40 9.07
CA ILE A 175 6.37 -6.42 8.55
C ILE A 175 7.58 -6.62 9.45
N GLY A 176 8.25 -7.75 9.29
CA GLY A 176 9.50 -8.03 9.97
C GLY A 176 10.68 -7.18 9.49
N LEU A 177 11.81 -7.31 10.18
CA LEU A 177 13.05 -6.65 9.81
C LEU A 177 13.54 -7.08 8.42
N ALA A 178 14.14 -6.14 7.71
CA ALA A 178 14.85 -6.44 6.48
C ALA A 178 16.19 -7.14 6.78
N SER A 179 16.58 -8.09 5.93
CA SER A 179 17.84 -8.82 6.05
C SER A 179 18.77 -8.53 4.87
N GLY A 180 20.09 -8.58 5.09
CA GLY A 180 21.08 -8.28 4.06
C GLY A 180 21.41 -6.79 3.87
N LEU A 181 22.60 -6.53 3.31
CA LEU A 181 23.20 -5.19 3.28
C LEU A 181 22.43 -4.18 2.41
N SER A 182 21.96 -4.59 1.23
CA SER A 182 21.23 -3.69 0.32
C SER A 182 19.91 -3.20 0.92
N LEU A 183 19.18 -4.07 1.61
CA LEU A 183 17.94 -3.70 2.29
C LEU A 183 18.20 -2.84 3.54
N LYS A 184 19.35 -2.97 4.20
CA LYS A 184 19.75 -2.06 5.29
C LYS A 184 20.00 -0.63 4.78
N LEU A 185 20.68 -0.46 3.66
CA LEU A 185 20.87 0.86 3.03
C LEU A 185 19.52 1.47 2.60
N LEU A 186 18.64 0.66 2.04
CA LEU A 186 17.29 1.10 1.69
C LEU A 186 16.47 1.48 2.93
N SER A 187 16.61 0.72 4.02
CA SER A 187 15.98 1.03 5.32
C SER A 187 16.42 2.39 5.85
N GLN A 188 17.72 2.71 5.76
CA GLN A 188 18.23 4.04 6.12
C GLN A 188 17.62 5.14 5.24
N LYS A 189 17.43 4.89 3.95
CA LYS A 189 16.76 5.85 3.06
C LYS A 189 15.30 6.06 3.46
N PHE A 190 14.56 4.99 3.75
CA PHE A 190 13.17 5.09 4.24
C PHE A 190 13.08 5.82 5.59
N ALA A 191 14.09 5.63 6.45
CA ALA A 191 14.17 6.30 7.73
C ALA A 191 14.29 7.83 7.64
N SER A 192 14.56 8.38 6.44
CA SER A 192 14.54 9.83 6.20
C SER A 192 13.11 10.41 6.23
N ALA A 193 12.07 9.58 6.19
CA ALA A 193 10.67 10.00 6.30
C ALA A 193 10.06 9.74 7.68
N THR A 194 10.26 8.53 8.22
CA THR A 194 9.74 8.10 9.54
C THR A 194 10.68 7.06 10.14
N LYS A 195 10.73 6.92 11.47
CA LYS A 195 11.50 5.85 12.11
C LYS A 195 10.78 4.50 12.04
N GLN A 196 9.46 4.49 11.90
CA GLN A 196 8.61 3.31 11.86
C GLN A 196 8.54 2.70 10.45
N ILE A 197 9.70 2.41 9.85
CA ILE A 197 9.81 2.01 8.43
C ILE A 197 9.17 0.66 8.08
N GLN A 198 8.77 -0.13 9.08
CA GLN A 198 8.20 -1.48 8.94
C GLN A 198 6.71 -1.54 9.24
N THR A 199 6.10 -0.42 9.64
CA THR A 199 4.73 -0.39 10.13
C THR A 199 4.00 0.81 9.55
N VAL A 200 2.80 0.59 9.06
CA VAL A 200 1.92 1.64 8.53
C VAL A 200 0.75 1.84 9.49
N GLY A 201 0.48 3.09 9.87
CA GLY A 201 -0.61 3.43 10.79
C GLY A 201 -2.01 3.18 10.21
N LEU A 202 -3.00 3.12 11.09
CA LEU A 202 -4.40 2.82 10.78
C LEU A 202 -5.37 3.90 11.27
N LYS A 203 -4.91 4.91 12.02
CA LYS A 203 -5.78 5.99 12.51
C LYS A 203 -6.62 6.63 11.41
N ALA A 204 -6.00 6.97 10.27
CA ALA A 204 -6.70 7.62 9.15
C ALA A 204 -7.90 6.81 8.61
N PHE A 205 -7.90 5.49 8.82
CA PHE A 205 -8.97 4.60 8.38
C PHE A 205 -10.20 4.63 9.29
N ALA A 206 -9.97 5.01 10.54
CA ALA A 206 -10.99 5.00 11.58
C ALA A 206 -11.55 6.39 11.89
N SER A 207 -10.85 7.45 11.48
CA SER A 207 -11.22 8.84 11.78
C SER A 207 -12.43 9.37 11.02
N HIS A 208 -12.72 8.83 9.84
CA HIS A 208 -13.87 9.24 9.02
C HIS A 208 -14.58 8.03 8.44
N ASP A 209 -15.89 8.16 8.21
CA ASP A 209 -16.61 7.22 7.36
C ASP A 209 -16.40 7.52 5.87
N GLN A 210 -16.95 6.67 5.00
CA GLN A 210 -16.83 6.83 3.56
C GLN A 210 -17.51 8.08 2.99
N ASN A 211 -18.42 8.70 3.74
CA ASN A 211 -19.09 9.95 3.35
C ASN A 211 -18.32 11.19 3.85
N GLY A 212 -17.08 11.03 4.32
CA GLY A 212 -16.25 12.12 4.80
C GLY A 212 -16.65 12.64 6.18
N LYS A 213 -17.61 12.00 6.85
CA LYS A 213 -18.04 12.40 8.18
C LYS A 213 -17.01 11.93 9.20
N ALA A 214 -16.51 12.86 10.03
CA ALA A 214 -15.66 12.53 11.16
C ALA A 214 -16.40 11.61 12.15
N VAL A 215 -15.67 10.63 12.71
CA VAL A 215 -16.22 9.70 13.69
C VAL A 215 -15.79 10.10 15.10
N ASP A 216 -16.75 10.19 16.01
CA ASP A 216 -16.49 10.36 17.44
C ASP A 216 -15.93 9.06 18.05
N ASN A 217 -15.05 9.18 19.04
CA ASN A 217 -14.44 8.03 19.74
C ASN A 217 -13.78 7.02 18.77
N VAL A 218 -12.85 7.51 17.97
CA VAL A 218 -12.11 6.74 16.96
C VAL A 218 -11.51 5.45 17.54
N LYS A 219 -11.82 4.31 16.92
CA LYS A 219 -11.31 2.97 17.28
C LYS A 219 -10.68 2.29 16.06
N TYR A 220 -9.42 1.89 16.19
CA TYR A 220 -8.65 1.15 15.19
C TYR A 220 -7.75 0.12 15.87
N PRO A 221 -7.46 -1.00 15.21
CA PRO A 221 -6.52 -2.00 15.73
C PRO A 221 -5.08 -1.52 15.63
N TRP A 222 -4.18 -2.21 16.32
CA TRP A 222 -2.74 -2.03 16.12
C TRP A 222 -2.27 -2.55 14.76
N LYS A 223 -2.80 -3.69 14.30
CA LYS A 223 -2.35 -4.35 13.06
C LYS A 223 -3.51 -5.00 12.32
N LEU A 224 -3.43 -4.98 10.98
CA LEU A 224 -4.27 -5.76 10.08
C LEU A 224 -3.48 -6.91 9.44
N ILE A 225 -4.17 -8.01 9.22
CA ILE A 225 -3.66 -9.20 8.54
C ILE A 225 -4.66 -9.56 7.45
N PHE A 226 -4.17 -9.75 6.22
CA PHE A 226 -4.96 -10.17 5.08
C PHE A 226 -4.59 -11.60 4.74
N ARG A 227 -5.57 -12.49 4.85
CA ARG A 227 -5.43 -13.92 4.57
C ARG A 227 -6.28 -14.27 3.37
N ALA A 228 -5.67 -14.81 2.32
CA ALA A 228 -6.44 -15.30 1.19
C ALA A 228 -7.23 -16.56 1.61
N PRO A 229 -8.52 -16.67 1.26
CA PRO A 229 -9.27 -17.92 1.41
C PRO A 229 -8.61 -19.08 0.64
N ASP A 230 -8.85 -20.32 1.06
CA ASP A 230 -8.25 -21.52 0.44
C ASP A 230 -8.61 -21.62 -1.05
N ASN A 231 -9.86 -21.31 -1.42
CA ASN A 231 -10.28 -21.31 -2.82
C ASN A 231 -9.55 -20.29 -3.71
N ILE A 232 -8.89 -19.28 -3.14
CA ILE A 232 -8.00 -18.36 -3.86
C ILE A 232 -6.57 -18.89 -3.87
N LYS A 233 -6.09 -19.40 -2.74
CA LYS A 233 -4.75 -19.98 -2.63
C LYS A 233 -4.56 -21.15 -3.60
N GLU A 234 -5.54 -22.04 -3.68
CA GLU A 234 -5.52 -23.24 -4.51
C GLU A 234 -5.56 -22.95 -6.02
N MET A 235 -5.87 -21.72 -6.45
CA MET A 235 -5.82 -21.32 -7.86
C MET A 235 -4.39 -21.23 -8.41
N PHE A 236 -3.38 -21.15 -7.54
CA PHE A 236 -2.01 -20.84 -7.91
C PHE A 236 -1.02 -21.83 -7.33
N SER A 237 0.05 -22.08 -8.09
CA SER A 237 1.07 -23.05 -7.76
C SER A 237 2.23 -22.39 -6.99
N ASP A 238 2.80 -23.12 -6.04
CA ASP A 238 4.03 -22.70 -5.35
C ASP A 238 5.27 -22.72 -6.25
N THR A 239 5.21 -23.43 -7.38
CA THR A 239 6.24 -23.40 -8.44
C THR A 239 5.90 -22.36 -9.52
N PHE A 240 6.92 -21.75 -10.12
CA PHE A 240 6.72 -20.78 -11.19
C PHE A 240 6.04 -21.43 -12.40
N LYS A 241 4.89 -20.88 -12.80
CA LYS A 241 4.17 -21.27 -14.02
C LYS A 241 4.15 -20.14 -15.05
N ASN A 242 3.75 -18.95 -14.61
CA ASN A 242 3.65 -17.73 -15.41
C ASN A 242 3.94 -16.51 -14.52
N TYR A 243 4.08 -15.33 -15.11
CA TYR A 243 4.18 -14.10 -14.32
C TYR A 243 2.90 -13.87 -13.50
N TYR A 244 3.06 -13.42 -12.26
CA TYR A 244 1.96 -13.19 -11.34
C TYR A 244 0.90 -12.25 -11.93
N THR A 245 1.29 -11.27 -12.75
CA THR A 245 0.33 -10.32 -13.36
C THR A 245 -0.69 -11.00 -14.28
N ASP A 246 -0.29 -12.08 -14.96
CA ASP A 246 -1.18 -12.84 -15.83
C ASP A 246 -2.03 -13.81 -15.02
N GLN A 247 -1.45 -14.42 -13.99
CA GLN A 247 -2.17 -15.25 -13.02
C GLN A 247 -3.28 -14.45 -12.31
N LEU A 248 -2.99 -13.24 -11.84
CA LEU A 248 -3.97 -12.41 -11.13
C LEU A 248 -5.20 -12.04 -11.98
N LYS A 249 -5.06 -11.95 -13.32
CA LYS A 249 -6.18 -11.67 -14.22
C LYS A 249 -7.21 -12.81 -14.28
N THR A 250 -6.84 -14.02 -13.86
CA THR A 250 -7.74 -15.18 -13.89
C THR A 250 -8.73 -15.17 -12.72
N ILE A 251 -8.48 -14.37 -11.68
CA ILE A 251 -9.40 -14.21 -10.55
C ILE A 251 -10.68 -13.50 -11.04
N PRO A 252 -11.86 -14.12 -10.91
CA PRO A 252 -13.09 -13.51 -11.35
C PRO A 252 -13.48 -12.32 -10.46
N ALA A 253 -14.27 -11.40 -11.01
CA ALA A 253 -14.99 -10.44 -10.20
C ALA A 253 -15.95 -11.17 -9.23
N GLU A 254 -16.48 -10.45 -8.25
CA GLU A 254 -17.42 -11.00 -7.26
C GLU A 254 -16.82 -12.09 -6.38
N THR A 255 -15.52 -11.97 -6.12
CA THR A 255 -14.73 -12.93 -5.37
C THR A 255 -14.25 -12.33 -4.06
N VAL A 256 -14.29 -13.11 -2.98
CA VAL A 256 -13.59 -12.77 -1.74
C VAL A 256 -12.10 -13.00 -1.96
N LEU A 257 -11.32 -11.92 -2.05
CA LEU A 257 -9.88 -12.01 -2.29
C LEU A 257 -9.09 -12.24 -1.00
N TYR A 258 -9.49 -11.53 0.06
CA TYR A 258 -8.87 -11.62 1.38
C TYR A 258 -9.93 -11.60 2.47
N GLU A 259 -9.78 -12.45 3.47
CA GLU A 259 -10.32 -12.24 4.80
C GLU A 259 -9.40 -11.27 5.55
N VAL A 260 -9.98 -10.35 6.32
CA VAL A 260 -9.24 -9.34 7.06
C VAL A 260 -9.37 -9.60 8.54
N PHE A 261 -8.23 -9.75 9.20
CA PHE A 261 -8.11 -9.93 10.64
C PHE A 261 -7.47 -8.71 11.26
N ALA A 262 -7.88 -8.40 12.49
CA ALA A 262 -7.33 -7.33 13.30
C ALA A 262 -6.64 -7.90 14.54
N VAL A 263 -5.52 -7.29 14.91
CA VAL A 263 -4.91 -7.42 16.23
C VAL A 263 -5.17 -6.11 16.96
N GLU A 264 -6.10 -6.14 17.91
CA GLU A 264 -6.47 -4.96 18.72
C GLU A 264 -5.25 -4.45 19.49
N ASN A 265 -4.62 -5.34 20.24
CA ASN A 265 -3.56 -5.01 21.16
C ASN A 265 -2.32 -5.87 20.87
N PRO A 266 -1.13 -5.28 20.77
CA PRO A 266 0.08 -6.07 20.56
C PRO A 266 0.42 -7.02 21.72
N GLU A 267 -0.10 -6.83 22.93
CA GLU A 267 0.29 -7.63 24.10
C GLU A 267 -0.16 -9.10 24.02
N ASP A 268 -1.40 -9.33 23.59
CA ASP A 268 -1.97 -10.69 23.48
C ASP A 268 -1.78 -11.30 22.08
N GLY A 269 -1.66 -10.47 21.05
CA GLY A 269 -1.52 -10.88 19.65
C GLY A 269 -2.75 -11.55 19.06
N CYS A 270 -3.91 -11.49 19.73
CA CYS A 270 -5.11 -12.16 19.26
C CYS A 270 -5.60 -11.58 17.94
N GLN A 271 -5.89 -12.46 16.99
CA GLN A 271 -6.45 -12.11 15.69
C GLN A 271 -7.96 -12.30 15.72
N LYS A 272 -8.72 -11.26 15.38
CA LYS A 272 -10.18 -11.35 15.18
C LYS A 272 -10.49 -11.03 13.72
N LYS A 273 -11.28 -11.86 13.04
CA LYS A 273 -11.82 -11.53 11.72
C LYS A 273 -12.75 -10.32 11.84
N ILE A 274 -12.53 -9.30 11.00
CA ILE A 274 -13.31 -8.05 11.02
C ILE A 274 -13.96 -7.73 9.69
N GLY A 275 -13.69 -8.52 8.65
CA GLY A 275 -14.34 -8.37 7.37
C GLY A 275 -13.60 -9.10 6.27
N LYS A 276 -13.87 -8.66 5.04
CA LYS A 276 -13.25 -9.22 3.83
C LYS A 276 -13.14 -8.18 2.73
N ILE A 277 -12.10 -8.31 1.90
CA ILE A 277 -11.94 -7.58 0.66
C ILE A 277 -12.63 -8.37 -0.44
N PHE A 278 -13.70 -7.81 -0.98
CA PHE A 278 -14.51 -8.42 -2.03
C PHE A 278 -14.29 -7.68 -3.35
N LEU A 279 -13.87 -8.39 -4.39
CA LEU A 279 -13.66 -7.83 -5.72
C LEU A 279 -14.99 -7.48 -6.37
N LYS A 280 -15.09 -6.25 -6.89
CA LYS A 280 -16.22 -5.78 -7.70
C LYS A 280 -15.89 -5.82 -9.19
N SER A 281 -14.62 -5.85 -9.56
CA SER A 281 -14.14 -6.06 -10.92
C SER A 281 -12.96 -7.03 -10.97
N LYS A 282 -12.59 -7.47 -12.17
CA LYS A 282 -11.37 -8.27 -12.39
C LYS A 282 -10.12 -7.43 -12.12
N LEU A 283 -9.04 -8.11 -11.74
CA LEU A 283 -7.70 -7.51 -11.64
C LEU A 283 -7.11 -7.27 -13.02
N ASN A 284 -6.82 -6.02 -13.36
CA ASN A 284 -6.29 -5.64 -14.67
C ASN A 284 -4.89 -5.04 -14.54
N THR A 285 -4.00 -5.35 -15.49
CA THR A 285 -2.76 -4.58 -15.67
C THR A 285 -3.13 -3.17 -16.15
N SER A 286 -2.33 -2.17 -15.78
CA SER A 286 -2.65 -0.78 -16.10
C SER A 286 -1.38 0.07 -16.13
N LYS A 287 -1.16 0.78 -17.24
CA LYS A 287 -0.03 1.71 -17.35
C LYS A 287 -0.16 2.86 -16.35
N PHE A 288 -1.37 3.38 -16.19
CA PHE A 288 -1.67 4.38 -15.16
C PHE A 288 -1.46 3.80 -13.75
N GLY A 289 -2.01 2.61 -13.47
CA GLY A 289 -1.81 1.91 -12.19
C GLY A 289 -0.35 1.73 -11.81
N ASP A 290 0.49 1.47 -12.80
CA ASP A 290 1.92 1.21 -12.63
C ASP A 290 2.75 2.48 -12.52
N GLN A 291 2.45 3.52 -13.31
CA GLN A 291 3.29 4.72 -13.39
C GLN A 291 2.78 5.88 -12.53
N GLN A 292 1.47 6.01 -12.36
CA GLN A 292 0.83 7.25 -11.92
C GLN A 292 -0.13 7.06 -10.73
N LEU A 293 -0.81 5.92 -10.57
CA LEU A 293 -1.65 5.69 -9.40
C LEU A 293 -0.79 5.67 -8.13
N PHE A 294 -1.16 6.48 -7.15
CA PHE A 294 -0.40 6.68 -5.91
C PHE A 294 -1.16 6.20 -4.68
N PHE A 295 -0.43 5.59 -3.74
CA PHE A 295 -0.96 5.13 -2.45
C PHE A 295 -0.07 5.72 -1.35
N GLN A 296 -0.67 6.62 -0.56
CA GLN A 296 0.02 7.24 0.57
C GLN A 296 0.28 6.21 1.68
N HIS A 297 1.46 6.24 2.28
CA HIS A 297 1.71 5.50 3.51
C HIS A 297 1.20 6.33 4.70
N GLN A 298 0.50 5.70 5.63
CA GLN A 298 0.15 6.34 6.89
C GLN A 298 1.31 6.19 7.87
N ASP A 299 1.77 7.31 8.43
CA ASP A 299 2.85 7.29 9.41
C ASP A 299 2.36 6.71 10.74
N MET A 300 2.94 5.57 11.14
CA MET A 300 2.61 4.89 12.40
C MET A 300 2.88 5.76 13.63
N GLU A 301 3.75 6.78 13.53
CA GLU A 301 3.96 7.71 14.64
C GLU A 301 2.68 8.46 15.03
N ASN A 302 1.72 8.63 14.11
CA ASN A 302 0.41 9.23 14.43
C ASN A 302 -0.42 8.33 15.36
N ASP A 303 -0.39 7.01 15.15
CA ASP A 303 -1.04 6.03 16.00
C ASP A 303 -0.33 5.95 17.37
N LEU A 304 1.01 5.95 17.37
CA LEU A 304 1.82 5.88 18.60
C LEU A 304 1.67 7.12 19.50
N LYS A 305 1.32 8.28 18.95
CA LYS A 305 0.97 9.47 19.76
C LYS A 305 -0.29 9.25 20.59
N GLU A 306 -1.30 8.57 20.04
CA GLU A 306 -2.55 8.28 20.75
C GLU A 306 -2.51 6.99 21.59
N ARG A 307 -1.66 6.05 21.18
CA ARG A 307 -1.45 4.75 21.81
C ARG A 307 0.01 4.57 22.20
N PRO A 308 0.55 5.39 23.14
CA PRO A 308 1.96 5.36 23.49
C PRO A 308 2.44 3.99 23.98
N GLN A 309 1.57 3.19 24.58
CA GLN A 309 1.85 1.83 25.03
C GLN A 309 2.22 0.86 23.88
N TRP A 310 1.83 1.15 22.64
CA TRP A 310 2.19 0.33 21.48
C TRP A 310 3.66 0.51 21.05
N ARG A 311 4.36 1.54 21.54
CA ARG A 311 5.77 1.80 21.19
C ARG A 311 6.67 0.61 21.55
N ASP A 312 6.41 -0.04 22.68
CA ASP A 312 7.19 -1.19 23.15
C ASP A 312 7.08 -2.40 22.22
N TYR A 313 6.09 -2.44 21.32
CA TYR A 313 5.84 -3.56 20.41
C TYR A 313 6.05 -3.19 18.94
N THR A 314 6.27 -1.91 18.66
CA THR A 314 6.39 -1.36 17.30
C THR A 314 7.86 -1.11 16.98
N PRO A 315 8.45 -1.80 15.99
CA PRO A 315 9.84 -1.59 15.61
C PRO A 315 10.11 -0.12 15.23
N SER A 316 11.23 0.41 15.71
CA SER A 316 11.71 1.74 15.34
C SER A 316 13.13 1.63 14.82
N TRP A 317 13.36 2.11 13.61
CA TRP A 317 14.68 2.16 13.03
C TRP A 317 15.64 3.04 13.86
N SER A 318 16.89 2.59 13.98
CA SER A 318 18.00 3.32 14.57
C SER A 318 19.29 3.05 13.79
N PHE A 319 20.10 4.09 13.62
CA PHE A 319 21.39 4.00 12.93
C PHE A 319 22.36 3.01 13.59
N TRP A 320 22.33 2.93 14.93
CA TRP A 320 23.22 2.04 15.71
C TRP A 320 22.84 0.55 15.59
N ASN A 321 21.63 0.25 15.12
CA ASN A 321 21.12 -1.10 14.91
C ASN A 321 21.47 -1.68 13.53
N ILE A 322 22.19 -0.92 12.69
CA ILE A 322 22.66 -1.40 11.39
C ILE A 322 23.85 -2.37 11.56
N PHE A 323 24.66 -2.16 12.62
CA PHE A 323 25.88 -2.93 12.91
C PHE A 323 25.75 -3.86 14.12
N ASN A 324 24.76 -3.65 14.99
CA ASN A 324 24.43 -4.53 16.09
C ASN A 324 23.07 -5.21 15.82
N THR A 325 22.96 -6.49 16.14
CA THR A 325 21.66 -7.15 16.29
C THR A 325 21.57 -7.73 17.71
N PRO A 326 20.41 -7.66 18.40
CA PRO A 326 19.14 -7.01 18.05
C PRO A 326 18.88 -5.70 18.84
N ASP A 327 18.11 -4.80 18.22
CA ASP A 327 17.45 -3.62 18.80
C ASP A 327 16.94 -3.86 20.23
N LYS A 328 16.73 -2.77 20.97
CA LYS A 328 15.76 -2.72 22.07
C LYS A 328 14.58 -3.61 21.70
N GLN A 329 14.51 -4.79 22.32
CA GLN A 329 13.57 -5.82 21.97
C GLN A 329 12.19 -5.19 22.00
N THR A 330 11.51 -5.14 20.85
CA THR A 330 10.07 -5.05 20.91
C THR A 330 9.63 -6.19 21.83
N LYS A 331 8.86 -5.87 22.88
CA LYS A 331 8.38 -6.88 23.81
C LYS A 331 7.78 -8.01 22.97
N LYS A 332 8.24 -9.24 23.20
CA LYS A 332 7.66 -10.39 22.51
C LYS A 332 6.19 -10.43 22.87
N ILE A 333 5.34 -10.55 21.85
CA ILE A 333 3.91 -10.76 22.01
C ILE A 333 3.72 -12.03 22.85
N GLU A 334 3.33 -11.85 24.10
CA GLU A 334 3.04 -12.94 25.01
C GLU A 334 1.79 -13.64 24.47
N GLY A 335 1.96 -14.86 23.96
CA GLY A 335 0.91 -15.60 23.26
C GLY A 335 -0.23 -16.05 24.15
N LYS A 336 -0.97 -15.12 24.75
CA LYS A 336 -2.12 -15.39 25.63
C LYS A 336 -3.37 -15.74 24.84
N CYS A 337 -3.32 -15.72 23.50
CA CYS A 337 -4.43 -16.17 22.68
C CYS A 337 -4.55 -17.71 22.74
N PRO A 338 -5.70 -18.28 23.16
CA PRO A 338 -5.86 -19.72 23.40
C PRO A 338 -5.75 -20.62 22.15
N PHE A 339 -5.35 -20.10 20.98
CA PHE A 339 -5.22 -20.86 19.72
C PHE A 339 -3.92 -20.58 18.93
N LYS A 340 -2.88 -20.02 19.58
CA LYS A 340 -1.60 -19.66 18.92
C LYS A 340 -0.87 -20.86 18.28
N GLN A 341 -1.17 -22.10 18.67
CA GLN A 341 -0.50 -23.30 18.16
C GLN A 341 -0.86 -23.68 16.72
N MET A 342 -1.83 -23.02 16.07
CA MET A 342 -2.16 -23.30 14.66
C MET A 342 -1.38 -22.46 13.64
N PHE A 343 -0.57 -21.48 14.06
CA PHE A 343 0.01 -20.48 13.15
C PHE A 343 1.42 -20.01 13.57
N GLN A 344 2.37 -20.93 13.68
CA GLN A 344 3.81 -20.59 13.69
C GLN A 344 4.40 -20.84 12.30
N TYR A 345 4.93 -19.79 11.69
CA TYR A 345 5.80 -19.83 10.51
C TYR A 345 7.22 -19.42 10.93
#